data_AF-A0A9X9A3J4-F1
#
_entry.id   AF-A0A9X9A3J4-F1
#
_cell.length_a   1.000
_cell.length_b   1.000
_cell.length_c   1.000
_cell.angle_alpha   90.00
_cell.angle_beta   90.00
_cell.angle_gamma   90.00
#
_symmetry.space_group_name_H-M   'P 1'
#
loop_
_entity.id
_entity.type
_entity.pdbx_description
1 polymer ?
#
loop_
_entity_poly.entity_id
_entity_poly.type
_entity_poly.pdbx_seq_one_letter_code
_entity_poly.pdbx_strand_id
1 'polypeptide(L)'
;QMTPKAVMPIVFTSMLAGAGAFSWEQLGSLRYIHARTPQVYLDNVVIEKNGELLISWNYVEELFDVDVIEAMFSQFVDLLEQLVKQSDITSLQMKESDQTLIKQYNETTEKIPSTTLYQLFTDQVK
;
A
#
# COMPACT_ATOMS: atom_id res chain seq x y z
N GLN A 1 -12.76 4.90 27.44
CA GLN A 1 -11.91 3.69 27.39
C GLN A 1 -10.72 4.01 26.50
N MET A 2 -9.49 3.76 26.95
CA MET A 2 -8.30 3.93 26.11
C MET A 2 -8.21 2.71 25.19
N THR A 3 -8.45 2.90 23.90
CA THR A 3 -8.12 1.89 22.89
C THR A 3 -6.62 1.68 22.91
N PRO A 4 -6.11 0.45 23.06
CA PRO A 4 -4.68 0.20 23.00
C PRO A 4 -4.20 0.58 21.59
N LYS A 5 -3.38 1.62 21.51
CA LYS A 5 -2.76 2.06 20.26
C LYS A 5 -1.75 1.00 19.83
N ALA A 6 -1.91 0.44 18.63
CA ALA A 6 -0.94 -0.48 18.05
C ALA A 6 0.46 0.17 18.07
N VAL A 7 1.39 -0.41 18.83
CA VAL A 7 2.76 0.12 18.97
C VAL A 7 3.58 -0.18 17.71
N MET A 8 3.16 -1.19 16.92
CA MET A 8 3.80 -1.61 15.68
C MET A 8 2.74 -2.03 14.65
N PRO A 9 2.16 -1.10 13.88
CA PRO A 9 1.04 -1.37 12.99
C PRO A 9 1.43 -2.20 11.75
N ILE A 10 2.71 -2.20 11.37
CA ILE A 10 3.22 -2.98 10.25
C ILE A 10 4.41 -3.79 10.75
N VAL A 11 4.39 -5.11 10.53
CA VAL A 11 5.44 -6.05 10.95
C VAL A 11 5.99 -6.78 9.73
N PHE A 12 7.28 -7.08 9.78
CA PHE A 12 7.95 -7.92 8.80
C PHE A 12 8.40 -9.22 9.46
N THR A 13 7.79 -10.33 9.06
CA THR A 13 8.10 -11.66 9.57
C THR A 13 8.94 -12.41 8.54
N SER A 14 10.27 -12.33 8.70
CA SER A 14 11.21 -13.00 7.80
C SER A 14 11.56 -14.39 8.28
N MET A 15 11.31 -15.39 7.43
CA MET A 15 11.80 -16.75 7.58
C MET A 15 12.86 -17.08 6.51
N LEU A 16 13.59 -16.06 6.04
CA LEU A 16 14.68 -16.21 5.05
C LEU A 16 15.93 -16.86 5.64
N ALA A 17 16.10 -16.81 6.96
CA ALA A 17 17.24 -17.41 7.66
C ALA A 17 16.77 -18.63 8.46
N GLY A 18 16.88 -19.82 7.86
CA GLY A 18 16.49 -21.06 8.53
C GLY A 18 16.53 -22.29 7.64
N ALA A 19 17.46 -22.32 6.68
CA ALA A 19 17.80 -23.50 5.90
C ALA A 19 18.24 -24.63 6.85
N GLY A 20 17.28 -25.42 7.34
CA GLY A 20 17.59 -26.59 8.15
C GLY A 20 16.46 -27.24 8.96
N ALA A 21 15.35 -26.57 9.30
CA ALA A 21 14.49 -27.08 10.39
C ALA A 21 13.10 -27.61 10.01
N PHE A 22 12.53 -27.31 8.85
CA PHE A 22 11.20 -27.82 8.50
C PHE A 22 11.04 -27.99 6.98
N SER A 23 11.12 -29.23 6.50
CA SER A 23 10.77 -29.58 5.12
C SER A 23 9.25 -29.68 5.03
N TRP A 24 8.61 -28.57 4.67
CA TRP A 24 7.15 -28.53 4.45
C TRP A 24 6.71 -29.58 3.43
N GLU A 25 7.60 -29.98 2.51
CA GLU A 25 7.36 -31.02 1.50
C GLU A 25 6.93 -32.36 2.11
N GLN A 26 7.38 -32.69 3.33
CA GLN A 26 6.98 -33.93 4.02
C GLN A 26 5.52 -33.89 4.49
N LEU A 27 4.95 -32.70 4.70
CA LEU A 27 3.56 -32.49 5.10
C LEU A 27 2.64 -32.17 3.91
N GLY A 28 3.22 -31.88 2.74
CA GLY A 28 2.51 -31.58 1.50
C GLY A 28 2.98 -30.27 0.84
N SER A 29 2.16 -29.75 -0.07
CA SER A 29 2.45 -28.46 -0.70
C SER A 29 1.93 -27.31 0.16
N LEU A 30 2.84 -26.50 0.73
CA LEU A 30 2.46 -25.21 1.29
C LEU A 30 1.78 -24.36 0.20
N ARG A 31 0.50 -24.02 0.40
CA ARG A 31 -0.32 -23.20 -0.53
C ARG A 31 -0.50 -21.76 -0.06
N TYR A 32 -0.68 -21.56 1.24
CA TYR A 32 -0.91 -20.26 1.84
C TYR A 32 -0.42 -20.28 3.28
N ILE A 33 0.00 -19.11 3.78
CA ILE A 33 0.44 -18.91 5.16
C ILE A 33 -0.50 -17.90 5.79
N HIS A 34 -1.18 -18.31 6.85
CA HIS A 34 -1.95 -17.41 7.67
C HIS A 34 -1.26 -17.22 9.01
N ALA A 35 -0.69 -16.04 9.22
CA ALA A 35 -0.14 -15.64 10.50
C ALA A 35 -0.74 -14.28 10.87
N ARG A 36 -1.33 -14.18 12.06
CA ARG A 36 -1.82 -12.91 12.59
C ARG A 36 -1.07 -12.60 13.87
N THR A 37 -0.37 -11.47 13.86
CA THR A 37 0.18 -10.90 15.08
C THR A 37 -0.88 -9.96 15.70
N PRO A 38 -1.34 -10.19 16.94
CA PRO A 38 -2.32 -9.30 17.57
C PRO A 38 -1.81 -7.86 17.62
N GLN A 39 -2.72 -6.89 17.44
CA GLN A 39 -2.39 -5.45 17.43
C GLN A 39 -1.49 -4.99 16.26
N VAL A 40 -1.45 -5.76 15.16
CA VAL A 40 -0.79 -5.41 13.90
C VAL A 40 -1.84 -5.24 12.82
N TYR A 41 -1.68 -4.22 11.97
CA TYR A 41 -2.58 -3.96 10.84
C TYR A 41 -2.18 -4.76 9.61
N LEU A 42 -0.86 -4.93 9.39
CA LEU A 42 -0.29 -5.69 8.29
C LEU A 42 0.97 -6.44 8.71
N ASP A 43 0.98 -7.75 8.48
CA ASP A 43 2.12 -8.65 8.71
C ASP A 43 2.61 -9.16 7.35
N ASN A 44 3.79 -8.69 6.93
CA ASN A 44 4.45 -9.13 5.70
C ASN A 44 5.32 -10.36 6.02
N VAL A 45 4.79 -11.53 5.70
CA VAL A 45 5.45 -12.81 5.92
C VAL A 45 6.20 -13.22 4.66
N VAL A 46 7.51 -13.46 4.79
CA VAL A 46 8.38 -13.89 3.69
C VAL A 46 9.07 -15.19 4.04
N ILE A 47 8.95 -16.19 3.17
CA ILE A 47 9.55 -17.51 3.31
C ILE A 47 10.34 -17.85 2.05
N GLU A 48 11.52 -18.45 2.22
CA GLU A 48 12.23 -19.10 1.12
C GLU A 48 11.79 -20.56 1.01
N LYS A 49 11.36 -21.00 -0.18
CA LYS A 49 10.99 -22.38 -0.46
C LYS A 49 11.51 -22.79 -1.83
N ASN A 50 12.33 -23.84 -1.88
CA ASN A 50 12.90 -24.37 -3.13
C ASN A 50 13.61 -23.32 -4.00
N GLY A 51 14.26 -22.32 -3.39
CA GLY A 51 14.92 -21.22 -4.10
C GLY A 51 13.96 -20.13 -4.60
N GLU A 52 12.66 -20.22 -4.29
CA GLU A 52 11.67 -19.20 -4.57
C GLU A 52 11.30 -18.42 -3.29
N LEU A 53 10.89 -17.16 -3.46
CA LEU A 53 10.33 -16.34 -2.39
C LEU A 53 8.80 -16.45 -2.39
N LEU A 54 8.25 -16.95 -1.29
CA LEU A 54 6.83 -16.87 -0.99
C LEU A 54 6.57 -15.67 -0.09
N ILE A 55 5.74 -14.75 -0.56
CA ILE A 55 5.40 -13.51 0.13
C ILE A 55 3.90 -13.52 0.40
N SER A 56 3.51 -13.25 1.65
CA SER A 56 2.10 -13.19 2.06
C SER A 56 1.87 -12.00 2.98
N TRP A 57 0.92 -11.14 2.61
CA TRP A 57 0.44 -10.07 3.47
C TRP A 57 -0.80 -10.53 4.22
N ASN A 58 -0.68 -10.63 5.54
CA ASN A 58 -1.81 -10.85 6.42
C ASN A 58 -2.22 -9.50 7.02
N TYR A 59 -3.42 -9.01 6.69
CA TYR A 59 -3.89 -7.70 7.11
C TYR A 59 -5.29 -7.74 7.71
N VAL A 60 -5.66 -6.67 8.42
CA VAL A 60 -7.01 -6.46 8.94
C VAL A 60 -7.86 -5.84 7.83
N GLU A 61 -8.81 -6.60 7.31
CA GLU A 61 -9.63 -6.23 6.14
C GLU A 61 -10.37 -4.90 6.34
N GLU A 62 -10.86 -4.65 7.55
CA GLU A 62 -11.63 -3.44 7.88
C GLU A 62 -10.78 -2.16 7.91
N LEU A 63 -9.45 -2.26 7.81
CA LEU A 63 -8.54 -1.12 7.81
C LEU A 63 -8.10 -0.67 6.41
N PHE A 64 -8.35 -1.47 5.37
CA PHE A 64 -7.86 -1.19 4.03
C PHE A 64 -8.96 -1.45 2.99
N ASP A 65 -9.14 -0.49 2.07
CA ASP A 65 -9.87 -0.76 0.84
C ASP A 65 -9.14 -1.83 0.01
N VAL A 66 -9.90 -2.76 -0.55
CA VAL A 66 -9.37 -3.88 -1.33
C VAL A 66 -8.50 -3.41 -2.50
N ASP A 67 -8.96 -2.40 -3.23
CA ASP A 67 -8.25 -1.85 -4.38
C ASP A 67 -6.90 -1.19 -3.99
N VAL A 68 -6.82 -0.71 -2.75
CA VAL A 68 -5.63 -0.05 -2.19
C VAL A 68 -4.62 -1.09 -1.75
N ILE A 69 -5.03 -2.09 -0.95
CA ILE A 69 -4.09 -3.10 -0.46
C ILE A 69 -3.54 -3.97 -1.59
N GLU A 70 -4.35 -4.27 -2.61
CA GLU A 70 -3.89 -4.95 -3.83
C GLU A 70 -2.91 -4.09 -4.63
N ALA A 71 -3.16 -2.78 -4.75
CA ALA A 71 -2.22 -1.84 -5.39
C ALA A 71 -0.86 -1.83 -4.67
N MET A 72 -0.90 -1.74 -3.34
CA MET A 72 0.28 -1.70 -2.49
C MET A 72 1.09 -2.98 -2.62
N PHE A 73 0.43 -4.15 -2.63
CA PHE A 73 1.11 -5.43 -2.81
C PHE A 73 1.76 -5.55 -4.19
N SER A 74 1.06 -5.15 -5.26
CA SER A 74 1.62 -5.14 -6.62
C SER A 74 2.88 -4.27 -6.70
N GLN A 75 2.82 -3.04 -6.17
CA GLN A 75 3.98 -2.14 -6.17
C GLN A 75 5.13 -2.68 -5.32
N PHE A 76 4.84 -3.36 -4.21
CA PHE A 76 5.86 -4.02 -3.41
C PHE A 76 6.59 -5.11 -4.20
N VAL A 77 5.88 -5.93 -4.98
CA VAL A 77 6.49 -6.95 -5.85
C VAL A 77 7.32 -6.29 -6.96
N ASP A 78 6.80 -5.26 -7.63
CA ASP A 78 7.52 -4.53 -8.68
C ASP A 78 8.85 -3.94 -8.18
N LEU A 79 8.87 -3.42 -6.94
CA LEU A 79 10.09 -2.93 -6.30
C LEU A 79 11.12 -4.04 -6.07
N LEU A 80 10.68 -5.22 -5.66
CA LEU A 80 11.58 -6.38 -5.50
C LEU A 80 12.15 -6.83 -6.85
N GLU A 81 11.35 -6.84 -7.91
CA GLU A 81 11.82 -7.18 -9.24
C GLU A 81 12.84 -6.17 -9.79
N GLN A 82 12.60 -4.87 -9.56
CA GLN A 82 13.56 -3.82 -9.92
C GLN A 82 14.88 -3.99 -9.17
N LEU A 83 14.81 -4.32 -7.87
CA LEU A 83 16.00 -4.57 -7.06
C LEU A 83 16.83 -5.74 -7.60
N VAL A 84 16.18 -6.84 -8.01
CA VAL A 84 16.84 -8.01 -8.61
C VAL A 84 17.51 -7.66 -9.95
N LYS A 85 16.92 -6.75 -10.73
CA LYS A 85 17.44 -6.33 -12.04
C LYS A 85 18.59 -5.32 -11.96
N GLN A 86 19.06 -4.95 -10.74
CA GLN A 86 20.08 -3.92 -10.51
C GLN A 86 19.79 -2.57 -11.21
N SER A 87 18.52 -2.29 -11.50
CA SER A 87 18.08 -0.97 -11.93
C SER A 87 17.97 -0.06 -10.71
N ASP A 88 18.14 1.25 -10.91
CA ASP A 88 17.78 2.23 -9.88
C ASP A 88 16.32 1.98 -9.46
N ILE A 89 16.10 1.84 -8.15
CA ILE A 89 14.77 1.63 -7.61
C ILE A 89 13.96 2.90 -7.87
N THR A 90 12.97 2.81 -8.75
CA THR A 90 12.07 3.94 -9.01
C THR A 90 11.12 4.14 -7.84
N SER A 91 10.67 5.38 -7.63
CA SER A 91 9.68 5.66 -6.58
C SER A 91 8.36 4.94 -6.85
N LEU A 92 7.58 4.69 -5.79
CA LEU A 92 6.19 4.20 -5.89
C LEU A 92 5.42 5.02 -6.93
N GLN A 93 4.78 4.32 -7.88
CA GLN A 93 4.00 4.95 -8.94
C GLN A 93 2.52 4.86 -8.60
N MET A 94 1.83 5.99 -8.68
CA MET A 94 0.39 6.06 -8.51
C MET A 94 -0.32 5.39 -9.71
N LYS A 95 -1.41 4.65 -9.46
CA LYS A 95 -2.23 4.06 -10.53
C LYS A 95 -2.73 5.16 -11.49
N GLU A 96 -2.81 4.87 -12.78
CA GLU A 96 -3.31 5.82 -13.79
C GLU A 96 -4.73 6.31 -13.49
N SER A 97 -5.56 5.44 -12.91
CA SER A 97 -6.91 5.77 -12.43
C SER A 97 -6.90 6.92 -11.43
N ASP A 98 -6.00 6.84 -10.45
CA ASP A 98 -5.92 7.80 -9.35
C ASP A 98 -5.33 9.11 -9.84
N GLN A 99 -4.32 9.05 -10.73
CA GLN A 99 -3.78 10.23 -11.39
C GLN A 99 -4.86 10.98 -12.17
N THR A 100 -5.71 10.23 -12.90
CA THR A 100 -6.83 10.80 -13.66
C THR A 100 -7.86 11.43 -12.74
N LEU A 101 -8.25 10.74 -11.66
CA LEU A 101 -9.19 11.23 -10.67
C LEU A 101 -8.71 12.53 -10.01
N ILE A 102 -7.45 12.56 -9.56
CA ILE A 102 -6.85 13.74 -8.94
C ILE A 102 -6.81 14.90 -9.93
N LYS A 103 -6.42 14.63 -11.18
CA LYS A 103 -6.40 15.66 -12.22
C LYS A 103 -7.79 16.25 -12.42
N GLN A 104 -8.80 15.42 -12.62
CA GLN A 104 -10.19 15.85 -12.80
C GLN A 104 -10.73 16.61 -11.59
N TYR A 105 -10.48 16.12 -10.37
CA TYR A 105 -10.89 16.82 -9.15
C TYR A 105 -10.25 18.20 -9.02
N ASN A 106 -8.98 18.33 -9.44
CA ASN A 106 -8.23 19.59 -9.42
C ASN A 106 -8.44 20.47 -10.65
N GLU A 107 -9.34 20.12 -11.58
CA GLU A 107 -9.74 20.97 -12.71
C GLU A 107 -10.66 22.12 -12.26
N THR A 108 -10.21 22.90 -11.28
CA THR A 108 -10.96 24.02 -10.67
C THR A 108 -10.58 25.37 -11.26
N THR A 109 -9.91 25.38 -12.42
CA THR A 109 -9.50 26.63 -13.08
C THR A 109 -10.72 27.27 -13.73
N GLU A 110 -11.17 28.38 -13.15
CA GLU A 110 -12.25 29.18 -13.69
C GLU A 110 -11.79 30.60 -14.02
N LYS A 111 -12.43 31.21 -15.01
CA LYS A 111 -12.21 32.63 -15.32
C LYS A 111 -12.92 33.49 -14.30
N ILE A 112 -12.19 33.94 -13.29
CA ILE A 112 -12.70 34.89 -12.31
C ILE A 112 -12.47 36.31 -12.84
N PRO A 113 -13.51 37.17 -12.92
CA PRO A 113 -13.34 38.56 -13.32
C PRO A 113 -12.34 39.29 -12.44
N SER A 114 -11.39 40.01 -13.07
CA SER A 114 -10.44 40.86 -12.36
C SER A 114 -11.14 42.14 -11.90
N THR A 115 -11.75 42.08 -10.72
CA THR A 115 -12.47 43.20 -10.10
C THR A 115 -12.17 43.26 -8.60
N THR A 116 -12.68 44.28 -7.92
CA THR A 116 -12.57 44.40 -6.46
C THR A 116 -13.86 43.97 -5.78
N LEU A 117 -13.77 43.55 -4.52
CA LEU A 117 -14.96 43.28 -3.70
C LEU A 117 -15.87 44.51 -3.58
N TYR A 118 -15.29 45.71 -3.52
CA TYR A 118 -16.04 46.97 -3.51
C TYR A 118 -16.87 47.15 -4.78
N GLN A 119 -16.26 46.93 -5.95
CA GLN A 119 -16.95 47.05 -7.24
C GLN A 119 -18.12 46.06 -7.34
N LEU A 120 -17.92 44.80 -6.94
CA LEU A 120 -18.98 43.78 -6.88
C LEU A 120 -20.15 44.21 -5.98
N PHE A 121 -19.86 44.80 -4.81
CA PHE A 121 -20.89 45.32 -3.93
C PHE A 121 -21.64 46.49 -4.58
N THR A 122 -20.93 47.48 -5.12
CA THR A 122 -21.57 48.66 -5.72
C THR A 122 -22.43 48.35 -6.95
N ASP A 123 -22.10 47.30 -7.71
CA ASP A 123 -22.89 46.88 -8.85
C ASP A 123 -24.17 46.12 -8.45
N GLN A 124 -24.20 45.50 -7.27
CA GLN A 124 -25.33 44.71 -6.77
C GLN A 124 -26.45 45.54 -6.08
N VAL A 125 -26.11 46.72 -5.53
CA VAL A 125 -27.03 47.58 -4.75
C VAL A 125 -27.69 48.69 -5.60
N LYS A 126 -27.45 48.69 -6.92
CA LYS A 126 -28.21 49.52 -7.89
C LYS A 126 -29.54 48.86 -8.23
#